data_AF-A0A7X7FXZ9-F1
#
_entry.id   AF-A0A7X7FXZ9-F1
#
_cell.length_a   1.000
_cell.length_b   1.000
_cell.length_c   1.000
_cell.angle_alpha   90.00
_cell.angle_beta   90.00
_cell.angle_gamma   90.00
#
_symmetry.space_group_name_H-M   'P 1'
#
loop_
_entity.id
_entity.type
_entity.pdbx_description
1 polymer ?
#
loop_
_entity_poly.entity_id
_entity_poly.type
_entity_poly.pdbx_seq_one_letter_code
_entity_poly.pdbx_strand_id
1 'polypeptide(L)'
;AAFNKVLSQRIFEEAGVLVPRTVVVRSHSFDVGRTVELLGGYPLVVKPACEGSSIGVVLAGDEPALKEGVAQALTFGGDVLIQEHVQGREMTVGILGQAPLPVVEVVAEKSFFDFEAKYQARTTRYDVPARLSEPLAAIVQAEALKAYRALGCDGFGRADVILTQDHRPFVLEVNTIPGFTQTSLLPKAARAAGLDFSKLCLTLVDMSYGKKKTAVETADHKS
;
A
#
# COMPACT_ATOMS: atom_id res chain seq x y z
N ALA A 1 -11.06 -1.97 -8.79
CA ALA A 1 -10.33 -3.03 -8.07
C ALA A 1 -9.56 -2.47 -6.87
N ALA A 2 -8.70 -1.47 -7.04
CA ALA A 2 -7.78 -0.94 -6.03
C ALA A 2 -8.32 -0.85 -4.58
N PHE A 3 -9.53 -0.31 -4.39
CA PHE A 3 -10.14 -0.14 -3.07
C PHE A 3 -10.51 -1.45 -2.35
N ASN A 4 -10.85 -2.51 -3.11
CA ASN A 4 -11.15 -3.83 -2.54
C ASN A 4 -9.85 -4.65 -2.49
N LYS A 5 -9.31 -4.82 -1.28
CA LYS A 5 -8.04 -5.51 -1.04
C LYS A 5 -8.07 -6.98 -1.48
N VAL A 6 -9.21 -7.68 -1.40
CA VAL A 6 -9.32 -9.07 -1.86
C VAL A 6 -9.14 -9.15 -3.38
N LEU A 7 -9.83 -8.27 -4.12
CA LEU A 7 -9.73 -8.25 -5.58
C LEU A 7 -8.34 -7.79 -6.03
N SER A 8 -7.80 -6.76 -5.39
CA SER A 8 -6.46 -6.27 -5.67
C SER A 8 -5.40 -7.35 -5.44
N GLN A 9 -5.48 -8.08 -4.32
CA GLN A 9 -4.58 -9.19 -4.01
C GLN A 9 -4.57 -10.25 -5.12
N ARG A 10 -5.75 -10.69 -5.59
CA ARG A 10 -5.83 -11.70 -6.67
C ARG A 10 -5.21 -11.20 -7.97
N ILE A 11 -5.49 -9.96 -8.36
CA ILE A 11 -4.92 -9.34 -9.55
C ILE A 11 -3.40 -9.23 -9.44
N PHE A 12 -2.89 -8.89 -8.25
CA PHE A 12 -1.45 -8.85 -8.00
C PHE A 12 -0.81 -10.24 -8.15
N GLU A 13 -1.39 -11.27 -7.55
CA GLU A 13 -0.93 -12.65 -7.67
C GLU A 13 -0.90 -13.12 -9.12
N GLU A 14 -1.98 -12.88 -9.88
CA GLU A 14 -2.08 -13.22 -11.31
C GLU A 14 -1.04 -12.47 -12.17
N ALA A 15 -0.74 -11.22 -11.83
CA ALA A 15 0.29 -10.43 -12.50
C ALA A 15 1.71 -10.81 -12.05
N GLY A 16 1.87 -11.73 -11.10
CA GLY A 16 3.15 -12.11 -10.50
C GLY A 16 3.78 -10.99 -9.67
N VAL A 17 2.98 -10.06 -9.18
CA VAL A 17 3.42 -9.05 -8.20
C VAL A 17 3.67 -9.76 -6.87
N LEU A 18 4.77 -9.43 -6.23
CA LEU A 18 5.09 -10.00 -4.95
C LEU A 18 4.20 -9.40 -3.86
N VAL A 19 3.42 -10.26 -3.20
CA VAL A 19 2.43 -9.90 -2.18
C VAL A 19 2.48 -10.88 -1.01
N PRO A 20 2.05 -10.48 0.20
CA PRO A 20 1.97 -11.39 1.34
C PRO A 20 1.05 -12.57 1.03
N ARG A 21 1.40 -13.78 1.50
CA ARG A 21 0.45 -14.90 1.53
C ARG A 21 -0.82 -14.47 2.24
N THR A 22 -1.98 -14.79 1.67
CA THR A 22 -3.28 -14.28 2.10
C THR A 22 -4.31 -15.40 2.18
N VAL A 23 -5.11 -15.40 3.24
CA VAL A 23 -6.35 -16.17 3.39
C VAL A 23 -7.50 -15.18 3.52
N VAL A 24 -8.63 -15.47 2.87
CA VAL A 24 -9.84 -14.63 2.94
C VAL A 24 -10.91 -15.36 3.73
N VAL A 25 -11.46 -14.69 4.73
CA VAL A 25 -12.56 -15.19 5.57
C VAL A 25 -13.80 -14.31 5.43
N ARG A 26 -14.98 -14.92 5.58
CA ARG A 26 -16.29 -14.24 5.39
C ARG A 26 -17.21 -14.32 6.60
N SER A 27 -16.77 -15.00 7.66
CA SER A 27 -17.58 -15.21 8.84
C SER A 27 -16.69 -15.47 10.06
N HIS A 28 -17.30 -15.43 11.23
CA HIS A 28 -16.66 -15.79 12.50
C HIS A 28 -16.24 -17.27 12.57
N SER A 29 -16.86 -18.11 11.74
CA SER A 29 -16.53 -19.53 11.63
C SER A 29 -15.53 -19.74 10.50
N PHE A 30 -14.25 -19.86 10.85
CA PHE A 30 -13.16 -20.23 9.95
C PHE A 30 -12.19 -21.18 10.65
N ASP A 31 -11.44 -21.97 9.87
CA ASP A 31 -10.43 -22.88 10.41
C ASP A 31 -9.16 -22.11 10.76
N VAL A 32 -9.02 -21.78 12.05
CA VAL A 32 -7.86 -21.05 12.56
C VAL A 32 -6.57 -21.83 12.39
N GLY A 33 -6.58 -23.13 12.72
CA GLY A 33 -5.38 -23.98 12.65
C GLY A 33 -4.86 -24.05 11.22
N ARG A 34 -5.74 -24.31 10.25
CA ARG A 34 -5.38 -24.34 8.84
C ARG A 34 -4.92 -22.98 8.32
N THR A 35 -5.56 -21.90 8.75
CA THR A 35 -5.18 -20.53 8.35
C THR A 35 -3.77 -20.20 8.81
N VAL A 36 -3.45 -20.48 10.08
CA VAL A 36 -2.13 -20.22 10.67
C VAL A 36 -1.06 -21.06 9.99
N GLU A 37 -1.34 -22.34 9.73
CA GLU A 37 -0.43 -23.24 9.02
C GLU A 37 -0.09 -22.71 7.61
N LEU A 38 -1.10 -22.34 6.82
CA LEU A 38 -0.92 -21.81 5.45
C LEU A 38 -0.13 -20.50 5.42
N LEU A 39 -0.29 -19.67 6.45
CA LEU A 39 0.37 -18.38 6.55
C LEU A 39 1.75 -18.45 7.23
N GLY A 40 2.15 -19.61 7.74
CA GLY A 40 3.48 -19.85 8.29
C GLY A 40 3.65 -19.43 9.76
N GLY A 41 2.55 -19.38 10.51
CA GLY A 41 2.56 -19.03 11.94
C GLY A 41 2.26 -17.55 12.23
N TYR A 42 2.39 -17.19 13.50
CA TYR A 42 2.20 -15.83 14.00
C TYR A 42 3.48 -14.98 13.89
N PRO A 43 3.36 -13.64 13.87
CA PRO A 43 2.12 -12.87 13.86
C PRO A 43 1.46 -12.81 12.48
N LEU A 44 0.15 -12.55 12.47
CA LEU A 44 -0.66 -12.39 11.25
C LEU A 44 -1.28 -11.00 11.20
N VAL A 45 -1.49 -10.46 10.00
CA VAL A 45 -2.14 -9.17 9.80
C VAL A 45 -3.58 -9.37 9.35
N VAL A 46 -4.54 -8.90 10.13
CA VAL A 46 -5.97 -8.92 9.81
C VAL A 46 -6.38 -7.56 9.26
N LYS A 47 -7.11 -7.54 8.14
CA LYS A 47 -7.57 -6.30 7.48
C LYS A 47 -9.00 -6.46 6.92
N PRO A 48 -9.91 -5.51 7.14
CA PRO A 48 -11.15 -5.45 6.37
C PRO A 48 -10.86 -5.20 4.88
N ALA A 49 -11.66 -5.78 3.99
CA ALA A 49 -11.39 -5.71 2.54
C ALA A 49 -11.49 -4.31 1.94
N CYS A 50 -12.37 -3.46 2.46
CA CYS A 50 -12.79 -2.22 1.81
C CYS A 50 -12.60 -0.98 2.70
N GLU A 51 -11.60 -0.97 3.57
CA GLU A 51 -11.24 0.22 4.36
C GLU A 51 -9.91 0.80 3.94
N GLY A 52 -9.77 2.12 4.08
CA GLY A 52 -8.52 2.86 3.89
C GLY A 52 -7.88 3.28 5.21
N SER A 53 -6.76 4.00 5.13
CA SER A 53 -6.13 4.66 6.30
C SER A 53 -5.80 3.73 7.47
N SER A 54 -5.53 2.45 7.17
CA SER A 54 -5.25 1.40 8.17
C SER A 54 -6.36 1.19 9.21
N ILE A 55 -7.59 1.63 8.93
CA ILE A 55 -8.74 1.41 9.81
C ILE A 55 -9.04 -0.09 9.87
N GLY A 56 -9.18 -0.61 11.10
CA GLY A 56 -9.48 -2.02 11.33
C GLY A 56 -8.32 -2.99 11.07
N VAL A 57 -7.10 -2.49 10.84
CA VAL A 57 -5.91 -3.34 10.70
C VAL A 57 -5.41 -3.79 12.08
N VAL A 58 -5.27 -5.10 12.27
CA VAL A 58 -4.81 -5.70 13.54
C VAL A 58 -3.61 -6.61 13.27
N LEU A 59 -2.56 -6.49 14.09
CA LEU A 59 -1.45 -7.44 14.14
C LEU A 59 -1.72 -8.46 15.25
N ALA A 60 -2.15 -9.66 14.86
CA ALA A 60 -2.47 -10.75 15.78
C ALA A 60 -1.23 -11.59 16.09
N GLY A 61 -0.80 -11.59 17.35
CA GLY A 61 0.36 -12.37 17.82
C GLY A 61 0.04 -13.82 18.23
N ASP A 62 -1.25 -14.14 18.40
CA ASP A 62 -1.74 -15.43 18.84
C ASP A 62 -3.19 -15.69 18.35
N GLU A 63 -3.72 -16.86 18.69
CA GLU A 63 -5.06 -17.29 18.29
C GLU A 63 -6.19 -16.42 18.87
N PRO A 64 -6.20 -16.09 20.18
CA PRO A 64 -7.18 -15.16 20.72
C PRO A 64 -7.21 -13.82 19.96
N ALA A 65 -6.04 -13.20 19.76
CA ALA A 65 -5.93 -11.92 19.05
C ALA A 65 -6.37 -12.03 17.58
N LEU A 66 -6.12 -13.17 16.93
CA LEU A 66 -6.58 -13.42 15.56
C LEU A 66 -8.11 -13.49 15.49
N LYS A 67 -8.74 -14.25 16.39
CA LYS A 67 -10.20 -14.37 16.45
C LYS A 67 -10.85 -13.02 16.73
N GLU A 68 -10.31 -12.25 17.67
CA GLU A 68 -10.78 -10.91 18.01
C GLU A 68 -10.61 -9.95 16.82
N GLY A 69 -9.43 -9.93 16.21
CA GLY A 69 -9.16 -9.08 15.04
C GLY A 69 -10.08 -9.38 13.86
N VAL A 70 -10.37 -10.66 13.59
CA VAL A 70 -11.34 -11.05 12.56
C VAL A 70 -12.76 -10.61 12.92
N ALA A 71 -13.20 -10.83 14.16
CA ALA A 71 -14.52 -10.39 14.62
C ALA A 71 -14.69 -8.87 14.48
N GLN A 72 -13.66 -8.11 14.87
CA GLN A 72 -13.65 -6.65 14.70
C GLN A 72 -13.66 -6.26 13.22
N ALA A 73 -12.83 -6.87 12.38
CA ALA A 73 -12.79 -6.55 10.94
C ALA A 73 -14.13 -6.86 10.24
N LEU A 74 -14.85 -7.90 10.65
CA LEU A 74 -16.17 -8.24 10.13
C LEU A 74 -17.24 -7.17 10.43
N THR A 75 -17.06 -6.34 11.48
CA THR A 75 -17.99 -5.23 11.77
C THR A 75 -18.01 -4.15 10.70
N PHE A 76 -16.95 -4.03 9.90
CA PHE A 76 -16.89 -3.12 8.74
C PHE A 76 -17.66 -3.67 7.52
N GLY A 77 -18.07 -4.94 7.57
CA GLY A 77 -18.81 -5.62 6.52
C GLY A 77 -17.90 -6.18 5.40
N GLY A 78 -18.39 -7.25 4.77
CA GLY A 78 -17.70 -7.90 3.64
C GLY A 78 -16.64 -8.92 4.05
N ASP A 79 -15.71 -9.16 3.13
CA ASP A 79 -14.60 -10.12 3.29
C ASP A 79 -13.51 -9.53 4.20
N VAL A 80 -12.80 -10.39 4.94
CA VAL A 80 -11.63 -10.05 5.76
C VAL A 80 -10.41 -10.79 5.23
N LEU A 81 -9.31 -10.06 5.07
CA LEU A 81 -8.01 -10.62 4.71
C LEU A 81 -7.22 -10.93 5.97
N ILE A 82 -6.62 -12.12 6.00
CA ILE A 82 -5.61 -12.53 6.98
C ILE A 82 -4.33 -12.78 6.18
N GLN A 83 -3.27 -12.04 6.49
CA GLN A 83 -2.01 -12.09 5.75
C GLN A 83 -0.86 -12.52 6.65
N GLU A 84 0.15 -13.15 6.06
CA GLU A 84 1.44 -13.31 6.75
C GLU A 84 2.00 -11.93 7.12
N HIS A 85 2.65 -11.82 8.27
CA HIS A 85 3.37 -10.61 8.62
C HIS A 85 4.75 -10.58 7.95
N VAL A 86 4.84 -9.90 6.81
CA VAL A 86 6.12 -9.66 6.13
C VAL A 86 6.94 -8.66 6.95
N GLN A 87 8.10 -9.08 7.45
CA GLN A 87 9.01 -8.23 8.21
C GLN A 87 9.95 -7.48 7.26
N GLY A 88 10.04 -6.16 7.44
CA GLY A 88 10.92 -5.34 6.62
C GLY A 88 10.78 -3.85 6.91
N ARG A 89 11.35 -3.05 6.01
CA ARG A 89 11.24 -1.59 6.01
C ARG A 89 9.99 -1.18 5.25
N GLU A 90 9.21 -0.26 5.80
CA GLU A 90 8.00 0.25 5.17
C GLU A 90 8.35 1.34 4.15
N MET A 91 7.89 1.16 2.93
CA MET A 91 8.18 2.00 1.79
C MET A 91 6.89 2.41 1.08
N THR A 92 6.90 3.60 0.51
CA THR A 92 5.85 4.07 -0.40
C THR A 92 6.48 4.56 -1.70
N VAL A 93 5.91 4.14 -2.82
CA VAL A 93 6.28 4.63 -4.15
C VAL A 93 5.09 5.40 -4.73
N GLY A 94 5.25 6.72 -4.85
CA GLY A 94 4.31 7.55 -5.60
C GLY A 94 4.44 7.31 -7.10
N ILE A 95 3.34 7.36 -7.84
CA ILE A 95 3.32 7.14 -9.30
C ILE A 95 2.54 8.29 -9.94
N LEU A 96 3.13 8.91 -10.97
CA LEU A 96 2.49 9.92 -11.83
C LEU A 96 2.43 9.37 -13.26
N GLY A 97 1.23 9.16 -13.78
CA GLY A 97 0.97 8.46 -15.02
C GLY A 97 1.52 7.04 -14.97
N GLN A 98 2.65 6.83 -15.63
CA GLN A 98 3.37 5.56 -15.68
C GLN A 98 4.83 5.69 -15.17
N ALA A 99 5.14 6.80 -14.49
CA ALA A 99 6.45 7.11 -13.95
C ALA A 99 6.45 6.97 -12.41
N PRO A 100 7.22 6.04 -11.84
CA PRO A 100 7.41 5.96 -10.40
C PRO A 100 8.31 7.10 -9.92
N LEU A 101 7.94 7.70 -8.78
CA LEU A 101 8.68 8.75 -8.09
C LEU A 101 9.74 8.15 -7.14
N PRO A 102 10.68 8.97 -6.61
CA PRO A 102 11.63 8.52 -5.60
C PRO A 102 10.93 7.81 -4.43
N VAL A 103 11.50 6.70 -3.98
CA VAL A 103 10.97 5.89 -2.87
C VAL A 103 10.97 6.71 -1.59
N VAL A 104 9.88 6.65 -0.84
CA VAL A 104 9.76 7.23 0.50
C VAL A 104 9.83 6.09 1.50
N GLU A 105 10.74 6.16 2.47
CA GLU A 105 10.74 5.23 3.60
C GLU A 105 9.97 5.83 4.78
N VAL A 106 9.06 5.04 5.34
CA VAL A 106 8.30 5.38 6.56
C VAL A 106 9.01 4.75 7.74
N VAL A 107 9.67 5.57 8.55
CA VAL A 107 10.40 5.14 9.75
C VAL A 107 9.54 5.44 10.97
N ALA A 108 8.91 4.41 11.51
CA ALA A 108 8.30 4.47 12.83
C ALA A 108 9.40 4.40 13.89
N GLU A 109 9.51 5.40 14.76
CA GLU A 109 10.39 5.33 15.92
C GLU A 109 9.86 4.24 16.87
N LYS A 110 10.59 3.13 16.97
CA LYS A 110 10.35 2.13 18.01
C LYS A 110 10.71 2.77 19.35
N SER A 111 9.74 2.86 20.27
CA SER A 111 10.02 3.13 21.68
C SER A 111 10.75 1.92 22.27
N PHE A 112 12.07 1.86 22.06
CA PHE A 112 12.92 0.93 22.80
C PHE A 112 12.94 1.40 24.26
N PHE A 113 12.39 0.58 25.15
CA PHE A 113 12.51 0.67 26.61
C PHE A 113 12.30 2.06 27.21
N ASP A 114 11.10 2.37 27.67
CA ASP A 114 10.93 2.56 29.12
C ASP A 114 9.46 2.66 29.50
N PHE A 115 9.18 2.22 30.73
CA PHE A 115 7.88 2.28 31.40
C PHE A 115 7.41 3.75 31.63
N GLU A 116 8.18 4.74 31.17
CA GLU A 116 7.94 6.19 31.27
C GLU A 116 7.43 6.87 29.98
N ALA A 117 7.39 6.20 28.83
CA ALA A 117 6.97 6.81 27.55
C ALA A 117 5.45 7.01 27.41
N LYS A 118 4.74 7.33 28.49
CA LYS A 118 3.27 7.47 28.52
C LYS A 118 2.73 8.77 27.92
N TYR A 119 3.56 9.69 27.41
CA TYR A 119 3.10 11.00 26.93
C TYR A 119 3.86 11.62 25.75
N GLN A 120 4.70 10.87 25.02
CA GLN A 120 5.44 11.44 23.88
C GLN A 120 4.81 11.07 22.53
N ALA A 121 4.53 12.09 21.73
CA ALA A 121 3.92 11.96 20.42
C ALA A 121 4.75 11.04 19.51
N ARG A 122 4.08 10.08 18.86
CA ARG A 122 4.64 9.19 17.84
C ARG A 122 5.08 10.03 16.62
N THR A 123 6.32 10.52 16.59
CA THR A 123 6.83 11.23 15.41
C THR A 123 7.26 10.23 14.35
N THR A 124 6.41 10.01 13.35
CA THR A 124 6.80 9.25 12.15
C THR A 124 7.78 10.09 11.32
N ARG A 125 8.96 9.54 11.05
CA ARG A 125 9.96 10.17 10.16
C ARG A 125 9.82 9.61 8.75
N TYR A 126 10.07 10.45 7.75
CA TYR A 126 10.08 10.06 6.35
C TYR A 126 11.45 10.34 5.75
N ASP A 127 12.15 9.30 5.28
CA ASP A 127 13.39 9.46 4.54
C ASP A 127 13.07 9.51 3.04
N VAL A 128 13.38 10.65 2.39
CA VAL A 128 13.06 10.90 0.98
C VAL A 128 14.25 11.56 0.27
N PRO A 129 14.88 10.90 -0.73
CA PRO A 129 14.66 9.51 -1.09
C PRO A 129 15.04 8.55 0.04
N ALA A 130 14.43 7.36 0.05
CA ALA A 130 14.80 6.27 0.94
C ALA A 130 16.30 5.93 0.78
N ARG A 131 16.95 5.54 1.88
CA ARG A 131 18.37 5.16 1.88
C ARG A 131 18.54 3.76 1.28
N LEU A 132 18.60 3.71 -0.05
CA LEU A 132 18.75 2.52 -0.87
C LEU A 132 19.83 2.76 -1.93
N SER A 133 20.47 1.70 -2.40
CA SER A 133 21.27 1.78 -3.63
C SER A 133 20.34 2.01 -4.83
N GLU A 134 20.84 2.64 -5.89
CA GLU A 134 20.05 2.89 -7.10
C GLU A 134 19.43 1.60 -7.68
N PRO A 135 20.14 0.47 -7.78
CA PRO A 135 19.54 -0.78 -8.28
C PRO A 135 18.39 -1.27 -7.41
N LEU A 136 18.51 -1.15 -6.08
CA LEU A 136 17.46 -1.60 -5.17
C LEU A 136 16.24 -0.68 -5.20
N ALA A 137 16.45 0.64 -5.30
CA ALA A 137 15.37 1.60 -5.49
C ALA A 137 14.59 1.30 -6.79
N ALA A 138 15.31 1.00 -7.88
CA ALA A 138 14.70 0.64 -9.15
C ALA A 138 13.86 -0.65 -9.06
N ILE A 139 14.30 -1.66 -8.31
CA ILE A 139 13.53 -2.89 -8.06
C ILE A 139 12.22 -2.59 -7.32
N VAL A 140 12.29 -1.79 -6.24
CA VAL A 140 11.10 -1.40 -5.46
C VAL A 140 10.12 -0.60 -6.33
N GLN A 141 10.62 0.35 -7.12
CA GLN A 141 9.81 1.16 -8.03
C GLN A 141 9.17 0.33 -9.14
N ALA A 142 9.90 -0.64 -9.70
CA ALA A 142 9.39 -1.53 -10.74
C ALA A 142 8.25 -2.40 -10.20
N GLU A 143 8.39 -2.95 -8.99
CA GLU A 143 7.33 -3.78 -8.39
C GLU A 143 6.08 -2.96 -8.06
N ALA A 144 6.25 -1.76 -7.51
CA ALA A 144 5.16 -0.82 -7.27
C ALA A 144 4.42 -0.44 -8.57
N LEU A 145 5.16 -0.13 -9.63
CA LEU A 145 4.60 0.21 -10.94
C LEU A 145 3.87 -0.99 -11.57
N LYS A 146 4.42 -2.20 -11.41
CA LYS A 146 3.79 -3.44 -11.85
C LYS A 146 2.43 -3.65 -11.19
N ALA A 147 2.34 -3.46 -9.87
CA ALA A 147 1.08 -3.52 -9.13
C ALA A 147 0.07 -2.47 -9.61
N TYR A 148 0.52 -1.22 -9.77
CA TYR A 148 -0.32 -0.13 -10.27
C TYR A 148 -0.88 -0.43 -11.67
N ARG A 149 -0.05 -0.93 -12.58
CA ARG A 149 -0.45 -1.34 -13.94
C ARG A 149 -1.39 -2.54 -13.94
N ALA A 150 -1.15 -3.53 -13.08
CA ALA A 150 -2.00 -4.72 -12.99
C ALA A 150 -3.45 -4.36 -12.65
N LEU A 151 -3.67 -3.32 -11.84
CA LEU A 151 -4.99 -2.81 -11.51
C LEU A 151 -5.63 -1.92 -12.59
N GLY A 152 -4.93 -1.70 -13.72
CA GLY A 152 -5.34 -0.76 -14.76
C GLY A 152 -5.36 0.69 -14.28
N CYS A 153 -4.57 1.03 -13.25
CA CYS A 153 -4.54 2.39 -12.74
C CYS A 153 -3.83 3.36 -13.70
N ASP A 154 -4.29 4.60 -13.67
CA ASP A 154 -3.81 5.68 -14.53
C ASP A 154 -4.00 7.03 -13.80
N GLY A 155 -3.29 8.07 -14.23
CA GLY A 155 -3.29 9.39 -13.61
C GLY A 155 -2.27 9.49 -12.50
N PHE A 156 -2.62 9.13 -11.26
CA PHE A 156 -1.67 9.10 -10.15
C PHE A 156 -2.09 8.12 -9.07
N GLY A 157 -1.18 7.85 -8.14
CA GLY A 157 -1.46 7.04 -6.96
C GLY A 157 -0.18 6.77 -6.18
N ARG A 158 -0.26 5.85 -5.21
CA ARG A 158 0.92 5.28 -4.56
C ARG A 158 0.74 3.80 -4.34
N ALA A 159 1.83 3.06 -4.33
CA ALA A 159 1.88 1.70 -3.82
C ALA A 159 2.65 1.68 -2.50
N ASP A 160 2.11 0.98 -1.51
CA ASP A 160 2.76 0.77 -0.21
C ASP A 160 3.39 -0.62 -0.21
N VAL A 161 4.63 -0.71 0.26
CA VAL A 161 5.53 -1.85 0.04
C VAL A 161 6.31 -2.14 1.32
N ILE A 162 6.46 -3.41 1.67
CA ILE A 162 7.45 -3.86 2.65
C ILE A 162 8.67 -4.37 1.92
N LEU A 163 9.83 -3.76 2.16
CA LEU A 163 11.11 -4.25 1.68
C LEU A 163 11.76 -5.13 2.75
N THR A 164 11.84 -6.44 2.49
CA THR A 164 12.46 -7.40 3.40
C THR A 164 13.99 -7.24 3.48
N GLN A 165 14.61 -7.88 4.48
CA GLN A 165 16.07 -7.87 4.64
C GLN A 165 16.82 -8.53 3.46
N ASP A 166 16.19 -9.48 2.79
CA ASP A 166 16.68 -10.13 1.56
C ASP A 166 16.30 -9.35 0.28
N HIS A 167 15.96 -8.06 0.42
CA HIS A 167 15.71 -7.13 -0.68
C HIS A 167 14.52 -7.48 -1.58
N ARG A 168 13.48 -8.12 -1.02
CA ARG A 168 12.25 -8.44 -1.76
C ARG A 168 11.14 -7.41 -1.45
N PRO A 169 10.58 -6.72 -2.46
CA PRO A 169 9.52 -5.73 -2.27
C PRO A 169 8.14 -6.38 -2.30
N PHE A 170 7.51 -6.56 -1.15
CA PHE A 170 6.14 -7.05 -1.05
C PHE A 170 5.15 -5.89 -1.11
N VAL A 171 4.31 -5.83 -2.15
CA VAL A 171 3.26 -4.82 -2.29
C VAL A 171 2.11 -5.16 -1.34
N LEU A 172 1.68 -4.17 -0.55
CA LEU A 172 0.57 -4.30 0.40
C LEU A 172 -0.74 -3.81 -0.21
N GLU A 173 -0.71 -2.63 -0.84
CA GLU A 173 -1.87 -2.03 -1.48
C GLU A 173 -1.46 -0.93 -2.47
N VAL A 174 -2.42 -0.56 -3.32
CA VAL A 174 -2.32 0.62 -4.19
C VAL A 174 -3.44 1.59 -3.84
N ASN A 175 -3.05 2.81 -3.51
CA ASN A 175 -3.91 3.91 -3.13
C ASN A 175 -4.07 4.88 -4.32
N THR A 176 -5.26 4.92 -4.93
CA THR A 176 -5.56 5.72 -6.13
C THR A 176 -5.97 7.16 -5.83
N ILE A 177 -6.27 7.48 -4.56
CA ILE A 177 -6.55 8.85 -4.09
C ILE A 177 -5.70 9.10 -2.84
N PRO A 178 -4.37 9.25 -2.98
CA PRO A 178 -3.50 9.54 -1.84
C PRO A 178 -3.79 10.93 -1.26
N GLY A 179 -3.41 11.14 0.00
CA GLY A 179 -3.51 12.44 0.66
C GLY A 179 -2.60 13.50 0.04
N PHE A 180 -2.96 14.78 0.24
CA PHE A 180 -2.21 15.97 -0.21
C PHE A 180 -1.91 16.96 0.93
N THR A 181 -1.91 16.47 2.17
CA THR A 181 -1.51 17.25 3.36
C THR A 181 0.01 17.38 3.45
N GLN A 182 0.52 18.21 4.38
CA GLN A 182 1.97 18.39 4.60
C GLN A 182 2.72 17.09 4.94
N THR A 183 2.03 16.11 5.52
CA THR A 183 2.59 14.79 5.88
C THR A 183 2.39 13.74 4.79
N SER A 184 1.68 14.06 3.71
CA SER A 184 1.36 13.10 2.66
C SER A 184 2.57 12.71 1.81
N LEU A 185 2.62 11.44 1.42
CA LEU A 185 3.84 10.82 0.86
C LEU A 185 4.03 11.12 -0.63
N LEU A 186 2.94 11.22 -1.40
CA LEU A 186 3.02 11.56 -2.83
C LEU A 186 3.63 12.96 -3.04
N PRO A 187 3.18 14.04 -2.36
CA PRO A 187 3.85 15.34 -2.44
C PRO A 187 5.32 15.33 -2.00
N LYS A 188 5.68 14.55 -0.97
CA LYS A 188 7.07 14.42 -0.52
C LYS A 188 7.95 13.78 -1.60
N ALA A 189 7.49 12.69 -2.19
CA ALA A 189 8.17 12.01 -3.30
C ALA A 189 8.33 12.92 -4.52
N ALA A 190 7.26 13.65 -4.88
CA ALA A 190 7.27 14.60 -6.00
C ALA A 190 8.29 15.73 -5.79
N ARG A 191 8.37 16.29 -4.57
CA ARG A 191 9.35 17.32 -4.22
C ARG A 191 10.79 16.83 -4.38
N ALA A 192 11.06 15.59 -3.97
CA ALA A 192 12.38 14.99 -4.18
C ALA A 192 12.71 14.77 -5.67
N ALA A 193 11.70 14.65 -6.53
CA ALA A 193 11.84 14.65 -7.98
C ALA A 193 11.89 16.06 -8.62
N GLY A 194 11.97 17.13 -7.82
CA GLY A 194 12.02 18.51 -8.30
C GLY A 194 10.64 19.14 -8.60
N LEU A 195 9.55 18.48 -8.25
CA LEU A 195 8.18 18.99 -8.40
C LEU A 195 7.69 19.56 -7.08
N ASP A 196 7.68 20.89 -6.96
CA ASP A 196 6.99 21.54 -5.85
C ASP A 196 5.46 21.26 -5.89
N PHE A 197 4.76 21.58 -4.80
CA PHE A 197 3.35 21.26 -4.65
C PHE A 197 2.48 21.87 -5.75
N SER A 198 2.75 23.12 -6.16
CA SER A 198 1.99 23.79 -7.21
C SER A 198 2.20 23.11 -8.56
N LYS A 199 3.46 22.78 -8.91
CA LYS A 199 3.79 22.03 -10.12
C LYS A 199 3.17 20.64 -10.13
N LEU A 200 3.17 19.94 -8.98
CA LEU A 200 2.48 18.66 -8.85
C LEU A 200 0.99 18.82 -9.18
N CYS A 201 0.29 19.75 -8.53
CA CYS A 201 -1.13 19.99 -8.77
C CYS A 201 -1.43 20.31 -10.24
N LEU A 202 -0.65 21.19 -10.86
CA LEU A 202 -0.80 21.51 -12.30
C LEU A 202 -0.59 20.28 -13.18
N THR A 203 0.45 19.49 -12.90
CA THR A 203 0.73 18.23 -13.63
C THR A 203 -0.47 17.27 -13.56
N LEU A 204 -1.13 17.15 -12.40
CA LEU A 204 -2.31 16.29 -12.25
C LEU A 204 -3.51 16.80 -13.05
N VAL A 205 -3.71 18.12 -13.08
CA VAL A 205 -4.77 18.75 -13.87
C VAL A 205 -4.50 18.53 -15.36
N ASP A 206 -3.28 18.76 -15.82
CA ASP A 206 -2.89 18.58 -17.22
C ASP A 206 -3.04 17.12 -17.67
N MET A 207 -2.64 16.14 -16.85
CA MET A 207 -2.87 14.72 -17.13
C MET A 207 -4.36 14.39 -17.25
N SER A 208 -5.21 15.05 -16.46
CA SER A 208 -6.67 14.83 -16.50
C SER A 208 -7.31 15.49 -17.73
N TYR A 209 -6.80 16.66 -18.13
CA TYR A 209 -7.32 17.40 -19.28
C TYR A 209 -6.85 16.81 -20.62
N GLY A 210 -5.59 16.40 -20.72
CA GLY A 210 -5.01 15.77 -21.93
C GLY A 210 -5.77 14.52 -22.37
N LYS A 211 -6.25 13.71 -21.42
CA LYS A 211 -7.08 12.53 -21.72
C LYS A 211 -8.43 12.86 -22.36
N LYS A 212 -9.03 14.01 -22.01
CA LYS A 212 -10.31 14.44 -22.60
C LYS A 212 -10.15 14.82 -24.08
N LYS A 213 -9.03 15.44 -24.47
CA LYS A 213 -8.79 15.76 -25.89
C LYS A 213 -8.72 14.51 -26.76
N THR A 214 -7.97 13.49 -26.33
CA THR A 214 -7.82 12.25 -27.11
C THR A 214 -9.13 11.50 -27.28
N ALA A 215 -10.01 11.50 -26.26
CA ALA A 215 -11.31 10.83 -26.34
C ALA A 215 -12.32 11.57 -27.23
N VAL A 216 -12.33 12.90 -27.23
CA VAL A 216 -13.23 13.72 -28.06
C VAL A 216 -12.80 13.70 -29.54
N GLU A 217 -11.50 13.78 -29.83
CA GLU A 217 -11.00 13.73 -31.22
C GLU A 217 -11.22 12.35 -31.88
N THR A 218 -11.29 11.26 -31.10
CA THR A 218 -11.64 9.93 -31.64
C THR A 218 -13.14 9.73 -31.91
N ALA A 219 -14.01 10.58 -31.36
CA ALA A 219 -15.45 10.53 -31.61
C ALA A 219 -15.85 11.26 -32.92
N ASP A 220 -15.09 12.29 -33.30
CA ASP A 220 -15.36 13.13 -34.48
C ASP A 220 -14.78 12.57 -35.80
N HIS A 221 -14.27 11.34 -35.81
CA HIS A 221 -13.76 10.66 -37.03
C HIS A 221 -14.50 9.36 -37.38
N LYS A 222 -15.69 9.16 -36.80
CA LYS A 222 -16.64 8.11 -37.22
C LYS A 222 -18.01 8.72 -37.52
N SER A 223 -18.10 9.46 -38.62
CA SER A 223 -19.36 9.85 -39.28
C SER A 223 -19.11 9.97 -40.77
#